data_AF-A0A944N0Z7-F1
#
_entry.id   AF-A0A944N0Z7-F1
#
_cell.length_a   1.000
_cell.length_b   1.000
_cell.length_c   1.000
_cell.angle_alpha   90.00
_cell.angle_beta   90.00
_cell.angle_gamma   90.00
#
_symmetry.space_group_name_H-M   'P 1'
#
loop_
_entity.id
_entity.type
_entity.pdbx_description
1 polymer ?
#
loop_
_entity_poly.entity_id
_entity_poly.type
_entity_poly.pdbx_seq_one_letter_code
_entity_poly.pdbx_strand_id
1 'polypeptide(L)'
;MRIYILLLTLLTLAGCSVKPVATVYHEQEDLTRFTTKAFTTEKGGKEIELVAVKECAGKVICVDQDIKLTVKHADRFAFLKGKDLVLETEQGSINLNERDYSKSYSAQSKAKGGTSGVLSEQFLIWVAEADFRKAAHAENAILNVGEYSFELSSTARVPWQIMLDAKLLLAIMEKEQQREYGQYPHDNKDKKKLDLREKRLVSEAAESTWELVKDSKSPEDFRFFLEQFPNSPFAVPAKLKLKQLERDKD
;
A
#
# COMPACT_ATOMS: atom_id res chain seq x y z
N MET A 1 -1.80 13.72 65.95
CA MET A 1 -2.16 12.54 65.12
C MET A 1 -3.25 12.92 64.12
N ARG A 2 -2.91 13.09 62.85
CA ARG A 2 -3.85 13.01 61.72
C ARG A 2 -3.10 12.34 60.57
N ILE A 3 -3.53 11.13 60.24
CA ILE A 3 -2.92 10.22 59.27
C ILE A 3 -3.41 10.63 57.88
N TYR A 4 -2.50 11.02 56.99
CA TYR A 4 -2.80 11.22 55.58
C TYR A 4 -2.59 9.88 54.85
N ILE A 5 -3.68 9.32 54.35
CA ILE A 5 -3.68 8.11 53.51
C ILE A 5 -3.27 8.53 52.11
N LEU A 6 -2.05 8.15 51.70
CA LEU A 6 -1.58 8.24 50.31
C LEU A 6 -2.19 7.08 49.51
N LEU A 7 -3.17 7.40 48.68
CA LEU A 7 -3.65 6.52 47.61
C LEU A 7 -2.60 6.48 46.49
N LEU A 8 -1.80 5.42 46.44
CA LEU A 8 -1.03 5.05 45.25
C LEU A 8 -2.01 4.53 44.19
N THR A 9 -2.33 5.35 43.21
CA THR A 9 -2.93 4.90 41.96
C THR A 9 -1.85 4.19 41.14
N LEU A 10 -1.94 2.86 41.05
CA LEU A 10 -1.21 2.09 40.05
C LEU A 10 -1.73 2.50 38.66
N LEU A 11 -0.96 3.34 37.95
CA LEU A 11 -1.07 3.45 36.50
C LEU A 11 -0.60 2.12 35.89
N THR A 12 -1.53 1.28 35.48
CA THR A 12 -1.24 0.17 34.58
C THR A 12 -0.98 0.76 33.20
N LEU A 13 0.29 0.87 32.82
CA LEU A 13 0.69 1.12 31.44
C LEU A 13 0.23 -0.07 30.60
N ALA A 14 -0.93 0.05 29.97
CA ALA A 14 -1.29 -0.80 28.84
C ALA A 14 -0.22 -0.57 27.77
N GLY A 15 0.77 -1.46 27.68
CA GLY A 15 1.82 -1.37 26.69
C GLY A 15 1.18 -1.38 25.30
N CYS A 16 1.36 -0.29 24.54
CA CYS A 16 1.06 -0.28 23.11
C CYS A 16 1.89 -1.37 22.45
N SER A 17 1.29 -2.54 22.22
CA SER A 17 1.91 -3.58 21.41
C SER A 17 2.02 -3.03 19.99
N VAL A 18 3.26 -2.77 19.56
CA VAL A 18 3.54 -2.29 18.20
C VAL A 18 3.03 -3.33 17.23
N LYS A 19 2.04 -2.96 16.40
CA LYS A 19 1.43 -3.85 15.40
C LYS A 19 2.51 -4.43 14.49
N PRO A 20 2.36 -5.69 14.04
CA PRO A 20 3.35 -6.31 13.15
C PRO A 20 3.46 -5.59 11.80
N VAL A 21 2.37 -4.97 11.33
CA VAL A 21 2.37 -4.09 10.16
C VAL A 21 1.62 -2.80 10.51
N ALA A 22 2.27 -1.65 10.30
CA ALA A 22 1.64 -0.34 10.44
C ALA A 22 0.94 0.02 9.13
N THR A 23 -0.30 0.52 9.22
CA THR A 23 -1.07 1.03 8.07
C THR A 23 -1.24 2.53 8.22
N VAL A 24 -0.74 3.30 7.24
CA VAL A 24 -0.85 4.76 7.22
C VAL A 24 -1.39 5.20 5.87
N TYR A 25 -2.45 5.99 5.88
CA TYR A 25 -2.99 6.60 4.67
C TYR A 25 -2.45 8.03 4.51
N HIS A 26 -1.90 8.32 3.34
CA HIS A 26 -1.36 9.61 2.96
C HIS A 26 -2.37 10.31 2.04
N GLU A 27 -3.19 11.20 2.61
CA GLU A 27 -4.33 11.80 1.89
C GLU A 27 -3.93 12.61 0.65
N GLN A 28 -2.78 13.27 0.69
CA GLN A 28 -2.29 14.11 -0.42
C GLN A 28 -1.96 13.26 -1.65
N GLU A 29 -1.23 12.17 -1.43
CA GLU A 29 -0.78 11.24 -2.47
C GLU A 29 -1.87 10.23 -2.87
N ASP A 30 -2.97 10.16 -2.09
CA ASP A 30 -3.98 9.09 -2.21
C ASP A 30 -3.32 7.71 -2.17
N LEU A 31 -2.55 7.46 -1.11
CA LEU A 31 -1.69 6.29 -1.01
C LEU A 31 -1.78 5.70 0.38
N THR A 32 -2.07 4.42 0.49
CA THR A 32 -1.89 3.67 1.73
C THR A 32 -0.53 3.00 1.73
N ARG A 33 0.24 3.26 2.79
CA ARG A 33 1.52 2.63 3.08
C ARG A 33 1.36 1.59 4.19
N PHE A 34 1.77 0.37 3.88
CA PHE A 34 1.90 -0.74 4.83
C PHE A 34 3.38 -0.94 5.13
N THR A 35 3.78 -0.76 6.39
CA THR A 35 5.18 -0.87 6.82
C THR A 35 5.32 -1.99 7.84
N THR A 36 6.16 -2.98 7.55
CA THR A 36 6.40 -4.08 8.47
C THR A 36 7.21 -3.61 9.68
N LYS A 37 6.99 -4.24 10.83
CA LYS A 37 7.89 -4.09 11.97
C LYS A 37 9.30 -4.49 11.54
N ALA A 38 10.27 -3.63 11.86
CA ALA A 38 11.68 -3.91 11.61
C ALA A 38 12.14 -5.11 12.42
N PHE A 39 13.04 -5.90 11.85
CA PHE A 39 13.78 -6.93 12.58
C PHE A 39 15.25 -6.89 12.20
N THR A 40 16.08 -7.38 13.11
CA THR A 40 17.54 -7.42 12.92
C THR A 40 18.04 -8.85 12.86
N THR A 41 19.16 -9.05 12.17
CA THR A 41 19.91 -10.31 12.14
C THR A 41 21.40 -9.98 12.14
N GLU A 42 22.21 -10.88 12.69
CA GLU A 42 23.64 -10.66 12.91
C GLU A 42 24.47 -11.83 12.38
N LYS A 43 25.57 -11.51 11.69
CA LYS A 43 26.58 -12.48 11.26
C LYS A 43 27.97 -11.86 11.39
N GLY A 44 28.87 -12.55 12.09
CA GLY A 44 30.27 -12.12 12.21
C GLY A 44 30.43 -10.73 12.84
N GLY A 45 29.57 -10.36 13.80
CA GLY A 45 29.57 -9.04 14.43
C GLY A 45 28.99 -7.91 13.56
N LYS A 46 28.49 -8.23 12.37
CA LYS A 46 27.73 -7.31 11.52
C LYS A 46 26.26 -7.54 11.74
N GLU A 47 25.53 -6.49 12.11
CA GLU A 47 24.08 -6.51 12.24
C GLU A 47 23.46 -5.74 11.08
N ILE A 48 22.38 -6.28 10.54
CA ILE A 48 21.53 -5.59 9.56
C ILE A 48 20.10 -5.50 10.08
N GLU A 49 19.41 -4.42 9.74
CA GLU A 49 17.98 -4.22 9.98
C GLU A 49 17.24 -4.31 8.65
N LEU A 50 16.13 -5.07 8.63
CA LEU A 50 15.27 -5.21 7.46
C LEU A 50 13.88 -4.63 7.74
N VAL A 51 13.36 -3.86 6.78
CA VAL A 51 12.00 -3.30 6.80
C VAL A 51 11.40 -3.43 5.41
N ALA A 52 10.20 -3.98 5.30
CA ALA A 52 9.47 -4.04 4.04
C ALA A 52 8.32 -3.04 4.04
N VAL A 53 8.11 -2.40 2.90
CA VAL A 53 7.04 -1.43 2.68
C VAL A 53 6.27 -1.81 1.42
N LYS A 54 4.94 -1.85 1.53
CA LYS A 54 4.02 -1.99 0.39
C LYS A 54 3.18 -0.73 0.29
N GLU A 55 3.08 -0.17 -0.90
CA GLU A 55 2.30 1.03 -1.16
C GLU A 55 1.17 0.70 -2.13
N CYS A 56 -0.05 1.10 -1.79
CA CYS A 56 -1.25 0.88 -2.57
C CYS A 56 -1.94 2.21 -2.81
N ALA A 57 -2.33 2.49 -4.06
CA ALA A 57 -3.04 3.71 -4.39
C ALA A 57 -4.50 3.65 -3.90
N GLY A 58 -4.90 4.65 -3.12
CA GLY A 58 -6.16 4.73 -2.38
C GLY A 58 -6.16 3.91 -1.10
N LYS A 59 -7.31 3.90 -0.41
CA LYS A 59 -7.54 3.06 0.78
C LYS A 59 -7.88 1.63 0.38
N VAL A 60 -6.92 0.93 -0.22
CA VAL A 60 -7.10 -0.44 -0.72
C VAL A 60 -5.94 -1.33 -0.29
N ILE A 61 -6.20 -2.63 -0.15
CA ILE A 61 -5.16 -3.66 -0.04
C ILE A 61 -4.95 -4.21 -1.46
N CYS A 62 -3.97 -3.65 -2.15
CA CYS A 62 -3.61 -4.03 -3.51
C CYS A 62 -2.86 -5.36 -3.58
N VAL A 63 -2.76 -5.93 -4.77
CA VAL A 63 -1.95 -7.12 -5.10
C VAL A 63 -1.01 -6.78 -6.26
N ASP A 64 0.00 -7.61 -6.48
CA ASP A 64 0.95 -7.51 -7.59
C ASP A 64 1.65 -6.15 -7.67
N GLN A 65 2.05 -5.60 -6.52
CA GLN A 65 2.85 -4.38 -6.43
C GLN A 65 4.26 -4.68 -5.94
N ASP A 66 5.23 -3.87 -6.37
CA ASP A 66 6.59 -3.99 -5.85
C ASP A 66 6.63 -3.71 -4.34
N ILE A 67 7.37 -4.55 -3.65
CA ILE A 67 7.69 -4.41 -2.23
C ILE A 67 9.01 -3.69 -2.11
N LYS A 68 8.99 -2.55 -1.43
CA LYS A 68 10.18 -1.79 -1.08
C LYS A 68 10.84 -2.45 0.13
N LEU A 69 11.89 -3.24 -0.11
CA LEU A 69 12.73 -3.82 0.93
C LEU A 69 13.87 -2.85 1.27
N THR A 70 13.92 -2.43 2.52
CA THR A 70 15.01 -1.62 3.06
C THR A 70 15.95 -2.50 3.86
N VAL A 71 17.24 -2.49 3.54
CA VAL A 71 18.31 -3.13 4.31
C VAL A 71 19.21 -2.04 4.87
N LYS A 72 19.32 -1.95 6.19
CA LYS A 72 20.15 -0.96 6.87
C LYS A 72 21.29 -1.61 7.64
N HIS A 73 22.38 -0.88 7.73
CA HIS A 73 23.50 -1.19 8.59
C HIS A 73 23.96 0.09 9.28
N ALA A 74 24.33 0.02 10.56
CA ALA A 74 24.87 1.16 11.29
C ALA A 74 26.08 0.73 12.11
N ASP A 75 27.26 1.17 11.71
CA ASP A 75 28.53 0.87 12.39
C ASP A 75 29.56 1.96 12.04
N ARG A 76 30.80 1.83 12.52
CA ARG A 76 31.87 2.80 12.26
C ARG A 76 32.40 2.76 10.82
N PHE A 77 32.26 1.61 10.17
CA PHE A 77 32.82 1.34 8.85
C PHE A 77 31.72 0.96 7.88
N ALA A 78 31.94 1.26 6.60
CA ALA A 78 31.05 0.82 5.54
C ALA A 78 31.07 -0.70 5.44
N PHE A 79 29.89 -1.29 5.28
CA PHE A 79 29.67 -2.72 5.12
C PHE A 79 28.83 -3.01 3.88
N LEU A 80 27.77 -2.23 3.66
CA LEU A 80 26.84 -2.47 2.56
C LEU A 80 27.40 -1.99 1.22
N LYS A 81 28.05 -0.83 1.20
CA LYS A 81 28.54 -0.24 -0.05
C LYS A 81 29.53 -1.16 -0.77
N GLY A 82 29.23 -1.45 -2.03
CA GLY A 82 30.07 -2.29 -2.89
C GLY A 82 29.91 -3.80 -2.69
N LYS A 83 28.92 -4.24 -1.89
CA LYS A 83 28.59 -5.66 -1.72
C LYS A 83 27.33 -6.01 -2.51
N ASP A 84 27.38 -7.10 -3.25
CA ASP A 84 26.18 -7.61 -3.90
C ASP A 84 25.22 -8.23 -2.88
N LEU A 85 23.92 -8.04 -3.10
CA LEU A 85 22.87 -8.64 -2.28
C LEU A 85 22.13 -9.71 -3.08
N VAL A 86 22.02 -10.90 -2.51
CA VAL A 86 21.27 -12.01 -3.07
C VAL A 86 20.48 -12.66 -1.95
N LEU A 87 19.18 -12.89 -2.16
CA LEU A 87 18.33 -13.57 -1.20
C LEU A 87 18.04 -14.99 -1.69
N GLU A 88 18.57 -15.96 -0.97
CA GLU A 88 18.46 -17.38 -1.29
C GLU A 88 17.38 -18.04 -0.44
N THR A 89 16.57 -18.87 -1.09
CA THR A 89 15.53 -19.68 -0.47
C THR A 89 15.53 -21.06 -1.10
N GLU A 90 14.80 -22.02 -0.52
CA GLU A 90 14.60 -23.32 -1.17
C GLU A 90 13.85 -23.21 -2.51
N GLN A 91 13.20 -22.08 -2.79
CA GLN A 91 12.42 -21.82 -4.01
C GLN A 91 13.25 -21.09 -5.09
N GLY A 92 14.52 -20.81 -4.82
CA GLY A 92 15.44 -20.14 -5.74
C GLY A 92 16.09 -18.89 -5.15
N SER A 93 16.85 -18.21 -6.00
CA SER A 93 17.63 -17.00 -5.68
C SER A 93 16.97 -15.76 -6.25
N ILE A 94 16.88 -14.70 -5.44
CA ILE A 94 16.35 -13.39 -5.81
C ILE A 94 17.52 -12.40 -5.83
N ASN A 95 17.76 -11.79 -6.99
CA ASN A 95 18.78 -10.75 -7.14
C ASN A 95 18.24 -9.44 -6.55
N LEU A 96 19.01 -8.80 -5.67
CA LEU A 96 18.62 -7.57 -4.97
C LEU A 96 19.56 -6.39 -5.29
N ASN A 97 20.24 -6.41 -6.44
CA ASN A 97 21.24 -5.41 -6.80
C ASN A 97 20.70 -4.20 -7.58
N GLU A 98 19.45 -4.25 -8.06
CA GLU A 98 18.74 -3.07 -8.55
C GLU A 98 18.16 -2.28 -7.37
N ARG A 99 18.90 -1.24 -6.94
CA ARG A 99 18.66 -0.59 -5.65
C ARG A 99 19.21 0.82 -5.58
N ASP A 100 18.66 1.60 -4.66
CA ASP A 100 19.16 2.90 -4.27
C ASP A 100 20.00 2.81 -2.99
N TYR A 101 21.17 3.45 -3.01
CA TYR A 101 22.06 3.56 -1.85
C TYR A 101 21.99 4.95 -1.25
N SER A 102 21.82 5.03 0.07
CA SER A 102 22.00 6.26 0.83
C SER A 102 22.82 6.01 2.09
N LYS A 103 23.45 7.08 2.61
CA LYS A 103 24.22 7.04 3.84
C LYS A 103 24.10 8.33 4.63
N SER A 104 24.29 8.23 5.93
CA SER A 104 24.43 9.37 6.84
C SER A 104 25.51 9.08 7.88
N TYR A 105 26.08 10.14 8.46
CA TYR A 105 27.12 10.01 9.48
C TYR A 105 26.77 10.89 10.69
N SER A 106 26.93 10.31 11.88
CA SER A 106 26.76 11.01 13.15
C SER A 106 28.02 10.86 14.01
N ALA A 107 28.67 11.98 14.32
CA ALA A 107 29.83 12.01 15.21
C ALA A 107 29.46 11.76 16.68
N GLN A 108 28.20 12.03 17.07
CA GLN A 108 27.73 11.93 18.46
C GLN A 108 27.20 10.53 18.80
N SER A 109 26.67 9.82 17.81
CA SER A 109 26.17 8.46 17.98
C SER A 109 27.33 7.52 18.32
N LYS A 110 27.03 6.50 19.15
CA LYS A 110 27.97 5.46 19.53
C LYS A 110 27.64 4.16 18.81
N ALA A 111 28.65 3.51 18.23
CA ALA A 111 28.52 2.16 17.68
C ALA A 111 28.34 1.13 18.81
N LYS A 112 27.99 -0.13 18.49
CA LYS A 112 27.85 -1.23 19.47
C LYS A 112 29.07 -1.37 20.39
N GLY A 113 30.28 -1.08 19.90
CA GLY A 113 31.52 -1.07 20.68
C GLY A 113 31.77 0.17 21.55
N GLY A 114 30.79 1.08 21.68
CA GLY A 114 30.87 2.28 22.53
C GLY A 114 31.69 3.44 21.96
N THR A 115 32.38 3.25 20.83
CA THR A 115 33.12 4.34 20.17
C THR A 115 32.18 5.29 19.45
N SER A 116 32.50 6.59 19.50
CA SER A 116 31.79 7.63 18.77
C SER A 116 32.02 7.55 17.27
N GLY A 117 31.06 8.06 16.51
CA GLY A 117 31.06 8.02 15.05
C GLY A 117 30.32 6.80 14.52
N VAL A 118 29.13 7.03 13.97
CA VAL A 118 28.32 5.98 13.33
C VAL A 118 28.03 6.40 11.90
N LEU A 119 28.43 5.55 10.95
CA LEU A 119 28.00 5.55 9.57
C LEU A 119 26.76 4.67 9.46
N SER A 120 25.63 5.26 9.11
CA SER A 120 24.43 4.54 8.76
C SER A 120 24.33 4.41 7.25
N GLU A 121 24.18 3.19 6.77
CA GLU A 121 24.01 2.84 5.36
C GLU A 121 22.63 2.25 5.16
N GLN A 122 22.04 2.53 3.99
CA GLN A 122 20.74 2.01 3.61
C GLN A 122 20.75 1.63 2.12
N PHE A 123 20.29 0.42 1.83
CA PHE A 123 19.79 0.04 0.51
C PHE A 123 18.27 0.07 0.51
N LEU A 124 17.68 0.69 -0.51
CA LEU A 124 16.26 0.61 -0.83
C LEU A 124 16.12 -0.18 -2.14
N ILE A 125 15.38 -1.28 -2.07
CA ILE A 125 15.34 -2.31 -3.11
C ILE A 125 13.89 -2.54 -3.48
N TRP A 126 13.56 -2.57 -4.77
CA TRP A 126 12.23 -2.91 -5.26
C TRP A 126 12.21 -4.39 -5.62
N VAL A 127 11.31 -5.14 -5.01
CA VAL A 127 11.19 -6.58 -5.21
C VAL A 127 9.76 -6.89 -5.63
N ALA A 128 9.58 -7.53 -6.78
CA ALA A 128 8.26 -7.96 -7.23
C ALA A 128 7.55 -8.79 -6.15
N GLU A 129 6.24 -8.57 -5.95
CA GLU A 129 5.48 -9.25 -4.90
C GLU A 129 5.61 -10.78 -4.98
N ALA A 130 5.61 -11.32 -6.20
CA ALA A 130 5.74 -12.75 -6.44
C ALA A 130 7.06 -13.33 -5.93
N ASP A 131 8.17 -12.62 -6.13
CA ASP A 131 9.48 -13.04 -5.62
C ASP A 131 9.59 -12.81 -4.11
N PHE A 132 9.09 -11.67 -3.62
CA PHE A 132 9.08 -11.38 -2.19
C PHE A 132 8.24 -12.41 -1.40
N ARG A 133 7.16 -12.95 -1.99
CA ARG A 133 6.35 -14.03 -1.41
C ARG A 133 7.15 -15.32 -1.20
N LYS A 134 8.05 -15.68 -2.13
CA LYS A 134 8.95 -16.83 -1.98
C LYS A 134 9.77 -16.66 -0.72
N ALA A 135 10.40 -15.49 -0.56
CA ALA A 135 11.18 -15.16 0.62
C ALA A 135 10.35 -14.99 1.90
N ALA A 136 9.10 -14.56 1.85
CA ALA A 136 8.27 -14.40 3.05
C ALA A 136 7.79 -15.76 3.61
N HIS A 137 7.50 -16.72 2.74
CA HIS A 137 6.92 -18.03 3.11
C HIS A 137 7.92 -19.18 3.08
N ALA A 138 9.16 -18.93 2.66
CA ALA A 138 10.20 -19.94 2.63
C ALA A 138 10.50 -20.52 4.01
N GLU A 139 10.80 -21.82 4.08
CA GLU A 139 11.28 -22.45 5.30
C GLU A 139 12.64 -21.84 5.69
N ASN A 140 13.54 -21.73 4.70
CA ASN A 140 14.88 -21.17 4.88
C ASN A 140 15.04 -19.95 3.98
N ALA A 141 15.48 -18.83 4.56
CA ALA A 141 15.81 -17.63 3.80
C ALA A 141 17.14 -17.07 4.29
N ILE A 142 18.08 -16.90 3.36
CA ILE A 142 19.42 -16.43 3.63
C ILE A 142 19.68 -15.20 2.78
N LEU A 143 19.91 -14.06 3.42
CA LEU A 143 20.36 -12.86 2.74
C LEU A 143 21.90 -12.85 2.69
N ASN A 144 22.44 -13.04 1.50
CA ASN A 144 23.87 -12.91 1.24
C ASN A 144 24.21 -11.44 0.97
N VAL A 145 25.20 -10.91 1.69
CA VAL A 145 25.77 -9.58 1.52
C VAL A 145 27.26 -9.76 1.25
N GLY A 146 27.63 -9.83 -0.03
CA GLY A 146 28.95 -10.30 -0.46
C GLY A 146 29.25 -11.70 0.10
N GLU A 147 30.23 -11.78 1.00
CA GLU A 147 30.68 -13.04 1.61
C GLU A 147 29.94 -13.40 2.92
N TYR A 148 29.03 -12.54 3.40
CA TYR A 148 28.32 -12.74 4.66
C TYR A 148 26.90 -13.27 4.40
N SER A 149 26.59 -14.43 4.99
CA SER A 149 25.26 -15.05 4.90
C SER A 149 24.47 -14.82 6.19
N PHE A 150 23.38 -14.07 6.09
CA PHE A 150 22.48 -13.75 7.19
C PHE A 150 21.22 -14.62 7.12
N GLU A 151 21.01 -15.44 8.14
CA GLU A 151 19.77 -16.20 8.27
C GLU A 151 18.61 -15.27 8.66
N LEU A 152 17.53 -15.34 7.88
CA LEU A 152 16.28 -14.63 8.14
C LEU A 152 15.28 -15.62 8.74
N SER A 153 15.15 -15.62 10.06
CA SER A 153 14.26 -16.56 10.75
C SER A 153 12.81 -16.45 10.27
N SER A 154 12.11 -17.57 10.22
CA SER A 154 10.70 -17.60 9.83
C SER A 154 9.82 -16.74 10.75
N THR A 155 10.14 -16.70 12.04
CA THR A 155 9.44 -15.87 13.04
C THR A 155 9.64 -14.37 12.80
N ALA A 156 10.84 -13.95 12.40
CA ALA A 156 11.12 -12.56 12.07
C ALA A 156 10.41 -12.12 10.78
N ARG A 157 10.14 -13.05 9.86
CA ARG A 157 9.42 -12.82 8.59
C ARG A 157 7.90 -12.86 8.69
N VAL A 158 7.31 -13.17 9.85
CA VAL A 158 5.84 -13.15 10.05
C VAL A 158 5.19 -11.82 9.62
N PRO A 159 5.73 -10.64 9.95
CA PRO A 159 5.23 -9.37 9.43
C PRO A 159 5.15 -9.29 7.90
N TRP A 160 6.08 -9.92 7.19
CA TRP A 160 6.08 -9.97 5.72
C TRP A 160 4.91 -10.80 5.22
N GLN A 161 4.65 -11.96 5.83
CA GLN A 161 3.51 -12.81 5.51
C GLN A 161 2.18 -12.08 5.75
N ILE A 162 2.06 -11.38 6.89
CA ILE A 162 0.87 -10.59 7.22
C ILE A 162 0.65 -9.48 6.18
N MET A 163 1.68 -8.73 5.81
CA MET A 163 1.57 -7.65 4.81
C MET A 163 1.11 -8.16 3.43
N LEU A 164 1.48 -9.38 3.08
CA LEU A 164 1.17 -10.00 1.80
C LEU A 164 -0.20 -10.71 1.78
N ASP A 165 -0.81 -10.99 2.93
CA ASP A 165 -2.12 -11.63 3.00
C ASP A 165 -3.18 -10.62 3.45
N ALA A 166 -4.10 -10.28 2.55
CA ALA A 166 -5.13 -9.28 2.84
C ALA A 166 -6.01 -9.64 4.05
N LYS A 167 -6.28 -10.93 4.30
CA LYS A 167 -7.09 -11.36 5.44
C LYS A 167 -6.31 -11.19 6.74
N LEU A 168 -5.03 -11.61 6.77
CA LEU A 168 -4.16 -11.42 7.93
C LEU A 168 -3.95 -9.93 8.23
N LEU A 169 -3.74 -9.13 7.19
CA LEU A 169 -3.55 -7.68 7.30
C LEU A 169 -4.80 -6.99 7.86
N LEU A 170 -6.00 -7.33 7.38
CA LEU A 170 -7.27 -6.82 7.94
C LEU A 170 -7.46 -7.26 9.41
N ALA A 171 -7.05 -8.48 9.77
CA ALA A 171 -7.22 -8.98 11.13
C ALA A 171 -6.46 -8.18 12.19
N ILE A 172 -5.33 -7.55 11.82
CA ILE A 172 -4.53 -6.71 12.73
C ILE A 172 -4.90 -5.23 12.73
N MET A 173 -5.80 -4.81 11.83
CA MET A 173 -6.27 -3.43 11.72
C MET A 173 -7.28 -3.07 12.81
N GLU A 174 -7.43 -1.78 13.06
CA GLU A 174 -8.51 -1.28 13.92
C GLU A 174 -9.88 -1.41 13.25
N LYS A 175 -10.96 -1.42 14.04
CA LYS A 175 -12.33 -1.63 13.54
C LYS A 175 -12.72 -0.68 12.40
N GLU A 176 -12.31 0.59 12.49
CA GLU A 176 -12.62 1.55 11.43
C GLU A 176 -11.81 1.28 10.16
N GLN A 177 -10.52 0.98 10.30
CA GLN A 177 -9.67 0.54 9.18
C GLN A 177 -10.22 -0.75 8.54
N GLN A 178 -10.70 -1.71 9.32
CA GLN A 178 -11.33 -2.92 8.77
C GLN A 178 -12.56 -2.60 7.91
N ARG A 179 -13.36 -1.59 8.30
CA ARG A 179 -14.50 -1.13 7.49
C ARG A 179 -14.04 -0.47 6.21
N GLU A 180 -13.10 0.47 6.30
CA GLU A 180 -12.59 1.24 5.16
C GLU A 180 -11.88 0.35 4.13
N TYR A 181 -11.03 -0.58 4.58
CA TYR A 181 -10.19 -1.39 3.69
C TYR A 181 -10.84 -2.73 3.29
N GLY A 182 -11.80 -3.22 4.08
CA GLY A 182 -12.45 -4.51 3.86
C GLY A 182 -13.83 -4.41 3.22
N GLN A 183 -14.74 -3.61 3.80
CA GLN A 183 -16.15 -3.55 3.39
C GLN A 183 -16.44 -2.46 2.38
N TYR A 184 -15.75 -1.31 2.49
CA TYR A 184 -15.97 -0.14 1.65
C TYR A 184 -14.65 0.37 1.06
N PRO A 185 -13.89 -0.47 0.30
CA PRO A 185 -12.65 -0.01 -0.31
C PRO A 185 -12.95 1.20 -1.19
N HIS A 186 -12.34 2.33 -0.86
CA HIS A 186 -12.53 3.56 -1.62
C HIS A 186 -11.83 3.43 -2.98
N ASP A 187 -12.55 3.73 -4.07
CA ASP A 187 -11.94 3.83 -5.40
C ASP A 187 -10.83 4.88 -5.39
N ASN A 188 -9.66 4.51 -5.93
CA ASN A 188 -8.53 5.42 -6.16
C ASN A 188 -9.01 6.70 -6.87
N LYS A 189 -8.53 7.87 -6.44
CA LYS A 189 -8.82 9.18 -7.03
C LYS A 189 -8.63 9.21 -8.54
N ASP A 190 -7.65 8.51 -9.10
CA ASP A 190 -7.44 8.44 -10.54
C ASP A 190 -8.54 7.65 -11.24
N LYS A 191 -8.96 6.51 -10.67
CA LYS A 191 -10.09 5.74 -11.17
C LYS A 191 -11.38 6.55 -11.08
N LYS A 192 -11.58 7.28 -9.97
CA LYS A 192 -12.70 8.22 -9.81
C LYS A 192 -12.65 9.36 -10.83
N LYS A 193 -11.47 9.89 -11.13
CA LYS A 193 -11.27 10.94 -12.14
C LYS A 193 -11.53 10.43 -13.56
N LEU A 194 -11.11 9.21 -13.87
CA LEU A 194 -11.43 8.53 -15.13
C LEU A 194 -12.94 8.32 -15.29
N ASP A 195 -13.61 7.79 -14.27
CA ASP A 195 -15.07 7.64 -14.24
C ASP A 195 -15.80 8.98 -14.42
N LEU A 196 -15.35 10.04 -13.74
CA LEU A 196 -15.90 11.40 -13.92
C LEU A 196 -15.69 11.94 -15.33
N ARG A 197 -14.54 11.66 -15.96
CA ARG A 197 -14.26 12.07 -17.35
C ARG A 197 -15.15 11.31 -18.33
N GLU A 198 -15.31 10.01 -18.15
CA GLU A 198 -16.20 9.18 -18.97
C GLU A 198 -17.66 9.66 -18.84
N LYS A 199 -18.14 9.87 -17.62
CA LYS A 199 -19.45 10.47 -17.36
C LYS A 199 -19.63 11.82 -18.03
N ARG A 200 -18.59 12.67 -18.01
CA ARG A 200 -18.61 13.96 -18.71
C ARG A 200 -18.72 13.78 -20.22
N LEU A 201 -17.90 12.91 -20.83
CA LEU A 201 -17.94 12.66 -22.27
C LEU A 201 -19.30 12.12 -22.73
N VAL A 202 -19.87 11.18 -21.97
CA VAL A 202 -21.22 10.66 -22.21
C VAL A 202 -22.27 11.76 -22.07
N SER A 203 -22.15 12.64 -21.06
CA SER A 203 -23.06 13.77 -20.86
C SER A 203 -22.97 14.80 -21.98
N GLU A 204 -21.77 15.15 -22.43
CA GLU A 204 -21.52 16.09 -23.53
C GLU A 204 -22.06 15.53 -24.86
N ALA A 205 -21.82 14.25 -25.14
CA ALA A 205 -22.37 13.57 -26.30
C ALA A 205 -23.91 13.50 -26.25
N ALA A 206 -24.48 13.22 -25.08
CA ALA A 206 -25.92 13.20 -24.88
C ALA A 206 -26.54 14.59 -25.04
N GLU A 207 -25.89 15.65 -24.56
CA GLU A 207 -26.34 17.03 -24.76
C GLU A 207 -26.32 17.43 -26.23
N SER A 208 -25.21 17.19 -26.93
CA SER A 208 -25.12 17.47 -28.35
C SER A 208 -26.16 16.70 -29.17
N THR A 209 -26.42 15.43 -28.84
CA THR A 209 -27.43 14.63 -29.54
C THR A 209 -28.84 15.12 -29.19
N TRP A 210 -29.10 15.49 -27.94
CA TRP A 210 -30.39 16.01 -27.49
C TRP A 210 -30.77 17.28 -28.24
N GLU A 211 -29.83 18.20 -28.43
CA GLU A 211 -30.06 19.44 -29.20
C GLU A 211 -30.50 19.17 -30.65
N LEU A 212 -30.09 18.05 -31.24
CA LEU A 212 -30.50 17.64 -32.59
C LEU A 212 -31.90 17.01 -32.61
N VAL A 213 -32.27 16.27 -31.57
CA VAL A 213 -33.51 15.46 -31.57
C VAL A 213 -34.68 16.09 -30.82
N LYS A 214 -34.45 17.07 -29.93
CA LYS A 214 -35.48 17.61 -29.02
C LYS A 214 -36.74 18.16 -29.70
N ASP A 215 -36.59 18.69 -30.92
CA ASP A 215 -37.68 19.26 -31.73
C ASP A 215 -38.13 18.30 -32.84
N SER A 216 -37.60 17.07 -32.87
CA SER A 216 -38.01 16.05 -33.84
C SER A 216 -39.46 15.63 -33.62
N LYS A 217 -40.12 15.25 -34.73
CA LYS A 217 -41.48 14.69 -34.76
C LYS A 217 -41.47 13.18 -34.98
N SER A 218 -40.29 12.56 -35.06
CA SER A 218 -40.06 11.13 -35.26
C SER A 218 -39.94 10.43 -33.90
N PRO A 219 -40.87 9.53 -33.52
CA PRO A 219 -40.71 8.67 -32.34
C PRO A 219 -39.39 7.88 -32.33
N GLU A 220 -38.92 7.49 -33.51
CA GLU A 220 -37.73 6.67 -33.70
C GLU A 220 -36.46 7.41 -33.22
N ASP A 221 -36.40 8.73 -33.38
CA ASP A 221 -35.26 9.55 -32.95
C ASP A 221 -35.13 9.56 -31.41
N PHE A 222 -36.26 9.62 -30.71
CA PHE A 222 -36.28 9.55 -29.25
C PHE A 222 -35.99 8.14 -28.74
N ARG A 223 -36.38 7.08 -29.47
CA ARG A 223 -36.02 5.69 -29.14
C ARG A 223 -34.52 5.47 -29.27
N PHE A 224 -33.91 5.93 -30.36
CA PHE A 224 -32.47 5.86 -30.59
C PHE A 224 -31.69 6.64 -29.51
N PHE A 225 -32.15 7.86 -29.18
CA PHE A 225 -31.56 8.65 -28.10
C PHE A 225 -31.55 7.90 -26.75
N LEU A 226 -32.66 7.25 -26.40
CA LEU A 226 -32.80 6.51 -25.15
C LEU A 226 -32.00 5.20 -25.11
N GLU A 227 -31.77 4.57 -26.27
CA GLU A 227 -30.93 3.39 -26.39
C GLU A 227 -29.45 3.75 -26.20
N GLN A 228 -28.99 4.83 -26.81
CA GLN A 228 -27.60 5.27 -26.72
C GLN A 228 -27.28 5.96 -25.39
N PHE A 229 -28.25 6.68 -24.80
CA PHE A 229 -28.05 7.47 -23.58
C PHE A 229 -29.12 7.18 -22.51
N PRO A 230 -29.26 5.92 -22.02
CA PRO A 230 -30.34 5.52 -21.13
C PRO A 230 -30.35 6.23 -19.78
N ASN A 231 -29.17 6.69 -19.34
CA ASN A 231 -28.94 7.36 -18.05
C ASN A 231 -28.64 8.85 -18.18
N SER A 232 -28.86 9.45 -19.36
CA SER A 232 -28.65 10.88 -19.58
C SER A 232 -29.65 11.74 -18.79
N PRO A 233 -29.29 12.98 -18.39
CA PRO A 233 -30.23 13.95 -17.84
C PRO A 233 -31.49 14.19 -18.71
N PHE A 234 -31.37 13.95 -20.03
CA PHE A 234 -32.46 14.13 -20.99
C PHE A 234 -33.30 12.85 -21.20
N ALA A 235 -33.00 11.74 -20.52
CA ALA A 235 -33.75 10.51 -20.68
C ALA A 235 -35.22 10.64 -20.23
N VAL A 236 -35.50 11.43 -19.20
CA VAL A 236 -36.87 11.72 -18.74
C VAL A 236 -37.66 12.52 -19.79
N PRO A 237 -37.19 13.69 -20.26
CA PRO A 237 -37.92 14.43 -21.30
C PRO A 237 -38.05 13.65 -22.62
N ALA A 238 -37.02 12.89 -23.03
CA ALA A 238 -37.10 12.03 -24.22
C ALA A 238 -38.21 10.96 -24.11
N LYS A 239 -38.33 10.28 -22.95
CA LYS A 239 -39.42 9.32 -22.69
C LYS A 239 -40.79 9.97 -22.72
N LEU A 240 -40.92 11.20 -22.19
CA LEU A 240 -42.19 11.93 -22.21
C LEU A 240 -42.59 12.31 -23.64
N LYS A 241 -41.65 12.83 -24.43
CA LYS A 241 -41.89 13.23 -25.82
C LYS A 241 -42.24 12.03 -26.71
N LEU A 242 -41.53 10.91 -26.53
CA LEU A 242 -41.84 9.65 -27.21
C LEU A 242 -43.29 9.21 -26.96
N LYS A 243 -43.72 9.19 -25.69
CA LYS A 243 -45.10 8.85 -25.31
C LYS A 243 -46.15 9.82 -25.86
N GLN A 244 -45.81 11.06 -26.16
CA GLN A 244 -46.74 12.02 -26.79
C GLN A 244 -46.89 11.69 -28.27
N LEU A 245 -45.78 11.54 -28.98
CA LEU A 245 -45.78 11.24 -30.43
C LEU A 245 -46.40 9.87 -30.75
N GLU A 246 -46.29 8.91 -29.85
CA GLU A 246 -46.96 7.61 -29.99
C GLU A 246 -48.48 7.70 -29.77
N ARG A 247 -48.93 8.60 -28.89
CA ARG A 247 -50.37 8.85 -28.65
C ARG A 247 -51.03 9.65 -29.77
N ASP A 248 -50.28 10.50 -30.45
CA ASP A 248 -50.76 11.30 -31.58
C ASP A 248 -50.80 10.51 -32.92
N LYS A 249 -50.27 9.27 -32.93
CA LYS A 249 -50.32 8.33 -34.07
C LYS A 249 -51.56 7.42 -34.06
N ASP A 250 -52.32 7.39 -32.95
CA ASP A 250 -53.62 6.71 -32.80
C ASP A 250 -54.78 7.67 -33.08
#